data_AF-A0A429IN54-F1
#
_entry.id   AF-A0A429IN54-F1
#
_cell.length_a   1.000
_cell.length_b   1.000
_cell.length_c   1.000
_cell.angle_alpha   90.00
_cell.angle_beta   90.00
_cell.angle_gamma   90.00
#
_symmetry.space_group_name_H-M   'P 1'
#
loop_
_entity.id
_entity.type
_entity.pdbx_description
1 polymer ?
#
loop_
_entity_poly.entity_id
_entity_poly.type
_entity_poly.pdbx_seq_one_letter_code
_entity_poly.pdbx_strand_id
1 'polypeptide(L)' 'PDDIPREEAYYGAFRQYVAEKNDFPDPRQFARYLQNMYGVTGREGGPLSENYLRSFVREFRQRFREEMETAEHIP' A
#
# COMPACT_ATOMS: atom_id res chain seq x y z
N PRO A 1 7.25 6.68 21.70
CA PRO A 1 7.71 6.07 20.44
C PRO A 1 6.49 5.86 19.55
N ASP A 2 6.33 6.74 18.56
CA ASP A 2 5.17 6.82 17.69
C ASP A 2 5.02 5.53 16.88
N ASP A 3 4.04 4.73 17.27
CA ASP A 3 3.55 3.59 16.51
C ASP A 3 2.85 4.19 15.29
N ILE A 4 3.58 4.38 14.18
CA ILE A 4 2.97 4.79 12.91
C ILE A 4 1.84 3.78 12.66
N PRO A 5 0.58 4.23 12.55
CA PRO A 5 -0.52 3.31 12.39
C PRO A 5 -0.30 2.49 11.13
N ARG A 6 -0.60 1.19 11.24
CA ARG A 6 -0.35 0.20 10.20
C ARG A 6 -0.83 0.64 8.81
N GLU A 7 -1.97 1.33 8.76
CA GLU A 7 -2.53 1.87 7.52
C GLU A 7 -1.60 2.89 6.86
N GLU A 8 -1.00 3.82 7.62
CA GLU A 8 -0.04 4.79 7.09
C GLU A 8 1.25 4.12 6.62
N ALA A 9 1.74 3.13 7.37
CA ALA A 9 2.91 2.35 6.95
C ALA A 9 2.64 1.60 5.64
N TYR A 10 1.46 1.00 5.49
CA TYR A 10 1.06 0.32 4.26
C TYR A 10 0.83 1.32 3.12
N TYR A 11 0.23 2.47 3.39
CA TYR A 11 0.07 3.50 2.36
C TYR A 11 1.43 4.00 1.85
N GLY A 12 2.41 4.18 2.74
CA GLY A 12 3.79 4.48 2.36
C GLY A 12 4.39 3.43 1.43
N ALA A 13 4.24 2.14 1.76
CA ALA A 13 4.69 1.04 0.91
C ALA A 13 3.93 1.00 -0.44
N PHE A 14 2.64 1.30 -0.45
CA PHE A 14 1.83 1.36 -1.67
C PHE A 14 2.32 2.45 -2.62
N ARG A 15 2.58 3.66 -2.11
CA ARG A 15 3.14 4.75 -2.90
C ARG A 15 4.49 4.39 -3.50
N GLN A 16 5.35 3.73 -2.71
CA GLN A 16 6.64 3.28 -3.19
C GLN A 16 6.50 2.26 -4.32
N TYR A 17 5.60 1.28 -4.18
CA TYR A 17 5.30 0.34 -5.25
C TYR A 17 4.87 1.04 -6.53
N VAL A 18 3.94 1.99 -6.45
CA VAL A 18 3.44 2.73 -7.61
C VAL A 18 4.56 3.55 -8.26
N ALA A 19 5.41 4.20 -7.46
CA ALA A 19 6.57 4.95 -7.97
C ALA A 19 7.58 4.04 -8.68
N GLU A 20 7.83 2.84 -8.16
CA GLU A 20 8.79 1.88 -8.73
C GLU A 20 8.23 1.18 -9.99
N LYS A 21 6.95 0.81 -9.98
CA LYS A 21 6.32 0.00 -11.03
C LYS A 21 5.56 0.83 -12.06
N ASN A 22 5.30 2.10 -11.78
CA ASN A 22 4.41 2.97 -12.55
C ASN A 22 3.02 2.35 -12.76
N ASP A 23 2.57 1.49 -11.83
CA ASP A 23 1.28 0.80 -11.89
C ASP A 23 0.76 0.45 -10.48
N PHE A 24 -0.55 0.22 -10.36
CA PHE A 24 -1.18 -0.09 -9.08
C PHE A 24 -1.11 -1.59 -8.75
N PRO A 25 -0.66 -1.98 -7.54
CA PRO A 25 -0.60 -3.39 -7.17
C PRO A 25 -2.00 -3.96 -6.89
N ASP A 26 -2.24 -5.21 -7.30
CA ASP A 26 -3.33 -6.02 -6.74
C ASP A 26 -3.01 -6.45 -5.29
N PRO A 27 -4.02 -6.89 -4.50
CA PRO A 27 -3.81 -7.32 -3.11
C PRO A 27 -2.72 -8.37 -2.94
N ARG A 28 -2.60 -9.32 -3.87
CA ARG A 28 -1.57 -10.36 -3.85
C ARG A 28 -0.17 -9.81 -4.13
N GLN A 29 -0.05 -8.89 -5.08
CA GLN A 29 1.21 -8.25 -5.43
C GLN A 29 1.69 -7.40 -4.26
N PHE A 30 0.77 -6.63 -3.66
CA PHE A 30 1.03 -5.81 -2.49
C PHE A 30 1.44 -6.64 -1.26
N ALA A 31 0.78 -7.79 -1.02
CA ALA A 31 1.13 -8.69 0.07
C ALA A 31 2.59 -9.18 -0.01
N ARG A 32 3.02 -9.57 -1.22
CA ARG A 32 4.40 -10.01 -1.46
C ARG A 32 5.39 -8.86 -1.34
N TYR A 33 5.02 -7.68 -1.80
CA TYR A 33 5.86 -6.49 -1.68
C TYR A 33 6.09 -6.12 -0.21
N LEU A 34 5.03 -6.08 0.60
CA LEU A 34 5.10 -5.85 2.04
C LEU A 34 5.98 -6.89 2.75
N GLN A 35 5.86 -8.17 2.37
CA GLN A 35 6.70 -9.23 2.94
C GLN A 35 8.17 -9.06 2.54
N ASN A 36 8.47 -8.85 1.27
CA ASN A 36 9.84 -8.84 0.77
C ASN A 36 10.60 -7.56 1.15
N MET A 37 9.95 -6.39 1.08
CA MET A 37 10.60 -5.10 1.36
C MET A 37 10.54 -4.71 2.83
N TYR A 38 9.46 -5.06 3.52
CA TYR A 38 9.19 -4.59 4.89
C TYR A 38 9.13 -5.72 5.92
N GLY A 39 9.29 -6.98 5.51
CA GLY A 39 9.21 -8.14 6.42
C GLY A 39 7.81 -8.37 7.00
N VAL A 40 6.78 -7.71 6.47
CA VAL A 40 5.42 -7.78 7.01
C VAL A 40 4.80 -9.10 6.60
N THR A 41 4.44 -9.90 7.59
CA THR A 41 3.89 -11.24 7.40
C THR A 41 2.53 -11.39 8.07
N GLY A 42 1.73 -12.30 7.53
CA GLY A 42 0.49 -12.75 8.14
C GLY A 42 0.73 -13.74 9.29
N ARG A 43 -0.38 -14.27 9.83
CA ARG A 43 -0.38 -15.12 11.03
C ARG A 43 0.49 -16.39 10.91
N GLU A 44 0.68 -16.90 9.70
CA GLU A 44 1.46 -18.12 9.43
C GLU A 44 2.89 -17.84 8.94
N GLY A 45 3.37 -16.60 9.04
CA GLY A 45 4.68 -16.20 8.50
C GLY A 45 4.73 -16.04 6.97
N GLY A 46 3.62 -16.31 6.29
CA GLY A 46 3.43 -16.03 4.87
C GLY A 46 3.06 -14.57 4.58
N PRO A 47 2.85 -14.20 3.30
CA PRO A 47 2.33 -12.88 2.96
C PRO A 47 0.94 -12.66 3.57
N LEU A 48 0.56 -11.40 3.75
CA LEU A 48 -0.77 -11.03 4.22
C LEU A 48 -1.87 -11.57 3.28
N SER A 49 -3.03 -11.90 3.85
CA SER A 49 -4.14 -12.43 3.07
C SER A 49 -4.69 -11.39 2.09
N GLU A 50 -5.01 -11.83 0.87
CA GLU A 50 -5.57 -10.97 -0.17
C GLU A 50 -6.88 -10.29 0.26
N ASN A 51 -7.76 -11.02 0.95
CA ASN A 51 -9.01 -10.45 1.47
C ASN A 51 -8.78 -9.33 2.48
N TYR A 52 -7.73 -9.43 3.30
CA TYR A 52 -7.37 -8.38 4.25
C TYR A 52 -6.89 -7.13 3.51
N LEU A 53 -6.00 -7.30 2.53
CA LEU A 53 -5.44 -6.19 1.76
C LEU A 53 -6.38 -5.61 0.72
N ARG A 54 -7.44 -6.33 0.32
CA ARG A 54 -8.39 -5.87 -0.71
C ARG A 54 -8.99 -4.51 -0.38
N SER A 55 -9.45 -4.32 0.87
CA SER A 55 -10.00 -3.03 1.29
C SER A 55 -8.93 -1.95 1.27
N PHE A 56 -7.74 -2.21 1.85
CA PHE A 56 -6.64 -1.24 1.87
C PHE A 56 -6.20 -0.81 0.47
N VAL A 57 -5.95 -1.75 -0.44
CA VAL A 57 -5.53 -1.46 -1.82
C VAL A 57 -6.56 -0.60 -2.55
N ARG A 58 -7.86 -0.89 -2.35
CA ARG A 58 -8.94 -0.08 -2.95
C ARG A 58 -8.92 1.35 -2.42
N GLU A 59 -8.88 1.52 -1.09
CA GLU A 59 -8.86 2.85 -0.46
C GLU A 59 -7.58 3.62 -0.81
N PHE A 60 -6.42 2.96 -0.82
CA PHE A 60 -5.15 3.57 -1.19
C PHE A 60 -5.12 4.01 -2.64
N ARG A 61 -5.72 3.25 -3.55
CA ARG A 61 -5.83 3.65 -4.95
C ARG A 61 -6.69 4.90 -5.12
N GLN A 62 -7.79 4.98 -4.38
CA GLN A 62 -8.64 6.17 -4.39
C GLN A 62 -7.90 7.37 -3.81
N ARG A 63 -7.36 7.25 -2.59
CA ARG A 63 -6.58 8.28 -1.92
C ARG A 63 -5.40 8.77 -2.76
N PHE A 64 -4.64 7.86 -3.38
CA PHE A 64 -3.51 8.22 -4.22
C PHE A 64 -3.92 9.04 -5.44
N ARG A 65 -5.04 8.67 -6.08
CA ARG A 65 -5.59 9.45 -7.19
C ARG A 65 -6.01 10.84 -6.73
N GLU A 66 -6.74 10.93 -5.62
CA GLU A 66 -7.15 12.22 -5.05
C GLU A 66 -5.94 13.09 -4.68
N GLU A 67 -4.87 12.51 -4.11
CA GLU A 67 -3.62 13.23 -3.83
C GLU A 67 -2.93 13.73 -5.10
N MET A 68 -2.87 12.91 -6.16
CA MET A 68 -2.29 13.30 -7.45
C MET A 68 -3.13 14.39 -8.13
N GLU A 69 -4.45 14.22 -8.18
CA GLU A 69 -5.39 15.19 -8.74
C GLU A 69 -5.32 16.53 -8.00
N THR A 70 -5.21 16.49 -6.66
CA THR A 70 -5.05 17.71 -5.84
C THR A 70 -3.69 18.35 -6.03
N ALA A 71 -2.62 17.57 -6.16
CA ALA A 71 -1.26 18.08 -6.40
C ALA A 71 -1.10 18.71 -7.79
N GLU A 72 -1.81 18.19 -8.80
CA GLU A 72 -1.84 18.76 -10.16
C GLU A 72 -2.70 20.03 -10.27
N HIS A 73 -3.58 20.30 -9.29
CA HIS A 73 -4.49 21.46 -9.30
C HIS A 73 -4.01 22.66 -8.47
N ILE A 74 -2.72 22.73 -8.13
CA ILE A 74 -2.13 23.88 -7.41
C ILE A 74 -1.73 24.96 -8.43
N PRO A 75 -2.43 26.11 -8.50
CA PRO A 75 -2.09 27.23 -9.39
C PRO A 75 -0.82 27.99 -8.97
#